data_AF-A0A6G3MLZ2-F1
#
_entry.id   AF-A0A6G3MLZ2-F1
#
_cell.length_a   1.000
_cell.length_b   1.000
_cell.length_c   1.000
_cell.angle_alpha   90.00
_cell.angle_beta   90.00
_cell.angle_gamma   90.00
#
_symmetry.space_group_name_H-M   'P 1'
#
loop_
_entity.id
_entity.type
_entity.pdbx_description
1 polymer ?
#
loop_
_entity_poly.entity_id
_entity_poly.type
_entity_poly.pdbx_seq_one_letter_code
_entity_poly.pdbx_strand_id
1 'polypeptide(L)'
;MLMENPVTALSFTKDSKFLASGSQSGKIKIWRVFSGLCVNRLENAHDQCINCIMFSKDNKQLFTGSTDGLIRLHSLTSGNMLKQFCGHTSFVNSICYADDFHNLVSSSSDGTVKIWSIKNND
;
A
#
# COMPACT_ATOMS: atom_id res chain seq x y z
N MET A 1 -4.77 -10.23 -15.97
CA MET A 1 -4.10 -10.09 -14.66
C MET A 1 -5.03 -10.70 -13.62
N LEU A 2 -4.56 -11.64 -12.79
CA LEU A 2 -5.42 -12.43 -11.88
C LEU A 2 -4.88 -12.46 -10.45
N MET A 3 -5.75 -12.20 -9.48
CA MET A 3 -5.52 -12.42 -8.05
C MET A 3 -6.27 -13.69 -7.62
N GLU A 4 -5.79 -14.41 -6.61
CA GLU A 4 -6.49 -15.60 -6.11
C GLU A 4 -7.75 -15.25 -5.30
N ASN A 5 -7.83 -14.02 -4.78
CA ASN A 5 -8.95 -13.51 -3.98
C ASN A 5 -9.47 -12.21 -4.59
N PRO A 6 -10.69 -11.75 -4.22
CA PRO A 6 -11.25 -10.49 -4.71
C PRO A 6 -10.26 -9.34 -4.62
N VAL A 7 -10.17 -8.57 -5.70
CA VAL A 7 -9.33 -7.38 -5.77
C VAL A 7 -10.07 -6.22 -5.12
N THR A 8 -9.47 -5.63 -4.11
CA THR A 8 -10.09 -4.60 -3.26
C THR A 8 -9.40 -3.25 -3.38
N ALA A 9 -8.17 -3.22 -3.88
CA ALA A 9 -7.41 -2.00 -4.09
C ALA A 9 -6.55 -2.06 -5.36
N LEU A 10 -6.41 -0.92 -6.04
CA LEU A 10 -5.55 -0.75 -7.21
C LEU A 10 -4.78 0.57 -7.10
N SER A 11 -3.57 0.61 -7.63
CA SER A 11 -2.78 1.84 -7.77
C SER A 11 -1.86 1.75 -8.96
N PHE A 12 -1.70 2.83 -9.73
CA PHE A 12 -0.71 2.91 -10.81
C PHE A 12 0.53 3.64 -10.34
N THR A 13 1.69 3.28 -10.90
CA THR A 13 2.85 4.19 -10.87
C THR A 13 2.52 5.45 -11.68
N LYS A 14 3.17 6.56 -11.36
CA LYS A 14 2.93 7.84 -12.07
C LYS A 14 3.21 7.78 -13.57
N ASP A 15 4.15 6.92 -13.97
CA ASP A 15 4.51 6.69 -15.37
C ASP A 15 3.65 5.61 -16.04
N SER A 16 2.64 5.08 -15.33
CA SER A 16 1.70 4.05 -15.78
C SER A 16 2.35 2.76 -16.28
N LYS A 17 3.63 2.51 -15.95
CA LYS A 17 4.32 1.27 -16.34
C LYS A 17 3.94 0.09 -15.46
N PHE A 18 3.60 0.36 -14.20
CA PHE A 18 3.24 -0.67 -13.24
C PHE A 18 1.88 -0.39 -12.58
N LEU A 19 1.19 -1.47 -12.25
CA LEU A 19 -0.05 -1.50 -11.49
C LEU A 19 0.16 -2.38 -10.26
N ALA A 20 -0.21 -1.90 -9.09
CA ALA A 20 -0.34 -2.71 -7.88
C ALA A 20 -1.81 -3.12 -7.70
N SER A 21 -2.03 -4.38 -7.33
CA SER A 21 -3.35 -4.88 -6.95
C SER A 21 -3.30 -5.54 -5.58
N GLY A 22 -4.18 -5.13 -4.67
CA GLY A 22 -4.36 -5.71 -3.35
C GLY A 22 -5.61 -6.58 -3.28
N SER A 23 -5.56 -7.65 -2.49
CA SER A 23 -6.69 -8.56 -2.32
C SER A 23 -7.31 -8.51 -0.92
N GLN A 24 -8.50 -9.10 -0.83
CA GLN A 24 -9.17 -9.39 0.43
C GLN A 24 -8.36 -10.29 1.37
N SER A 25 -7.43 -11.09 0.84
CA SER A 25 -6.56 -11.96 1.62
C SER A 25 -5.23 -11.32 2.02
N GLY A 26 -5.11 -9.98 1.94
CA GLY A 26 -3.89 -9.27 2.36
C GLY A 26 -2.69 -9.43 1.44
N LYS A 27 -2.88 -9.96 0.22
CA LYS A 27 -1.82 -10.17 -0.76
C LYS A 27 -1.75 -9.02 -1.75
N ILE A 28 -0.55 -8.76 -2.25
CA ILE A 28 -0.32 -7.74 -3.29
C ILE A 28 0.45 -8.35 -4.46
N LYS A 29 0.03 -7.99 -5.67
CA LYS A 29 0.81 -8.26 -6.89
C LYS A 29 1.11 -6.97 -7.62
N ILE A 30 2.28 -6.92 -8.24
CA ILE A 30 2.72 -5.83 -9.11
C ILE A 30 2.76 -6.37 -10.54
N TRP A 31 2.13 -5.63 -11.45
CA TRP A 31 1.98 -5.98 -12.85
C TRP A 31 2.69 -4.97 -13.73
N ARG A 32 3.36 -5.43 -14.78
CA ARG A 32 3.72 -4.55 -15.89
C ARG A 32 2.47 -4.33 -16.75
N VAL A 33 2.05 -3.08 -16.90
CA VAL A 33 0.76 -2.72 -17.51
C VAL A 33 0.65 -3.22 -18.95
N PHE A 34 1.65 -2.91 -19.78
CA PHE A 34 1.61 -3.24 -21.21
C PHE A 34 1.64 -4.74 -21.52
N SER A 35 2.26 -5.56 -20.66
CA SER A 35 2.40 -7.00 -20.92
C SER A 35 1.44 -7.86 -20.11
N GLY A 36 0.79 -7.31 -19.08
CA GLY A 36 -0.03 -8.11 -18.16
C GLY A 36 0.76 -9.04 -17.25
N LEU A 37 2.09 -9.01 -17.30
CA LEU A 37 2.95 -9.92 -16.53
C LEU A 37 3.03 -9.49 -15.07
N CYS A 38 2.86 -10.45 -14.17
CA CYS A 38 3.15 -10.28 -12.75
C CYS A 38 4.67 -10.25 -12.56
N VAL A 39 5.22 -9.13 -12.08
CA VAL A 39 6.66 -8.94 -11.90
C VAL A 39 7.09 -8.97 -10.44
N ASN A 40 6.16 -8.81 -9.49
CA ASN A 40 6.45 -8.91 -8.07
C ASN A 40 5.20 -9.37 -7.27
N ARG A 41 5.41 -9.99 -6.12
CA ARG A 41 4.38 -10.52 -5.22
C ARG A 41 4.77 -10.28 -3.77
N LEU A 42 3.86 -9.72 -3.00
CA LEU A 42 3.96 -9.62 -1.54
C LEU A 42 2.88 -10.53 -0.95
N GLU A 43 3.26 -11.77 -0.67
CA GLU A 43 2.32 -12.82 -0.22
C GLU A 43 1.87 -12.63 1.23
N ASN A 44 2.65 -11.89 2.04
CA ASN A 44 2.40 -11.64 3.45
C ASN A 44 2.39 -10.13 3.75
N ALA A 45 1.80 -9.31 2.87
CA ALA A 45 1.75 -7.87 3.08
C ALA A 45 0.87 -7.51 4.28
N HIS A 46 -0.31 -8.12 4.39
CA HIS A 46 -1.21 -8.04 5.55
C HIS A 46 -1.89 -9.39 5.81
N ASP A 47 -2.36 -9.60 7.04
CA ASP A 47 -3.14 -10.79 7.41
C ASP A 47 -4.63 -10.60 7.10
N GLN A 48 -5.04 -9.37 6.74
CA GLN A 48 -6.41 -9.00 6.39
C GLN A 48 -6.47 -8.17 5.10
N CYS A 49 -7.69 -7.87 4.67
CA CYS A 49 -7.99 -7.19 3.41
C CYS A 49 -7.21 -5.88 3.22
N ILE A 50 -6.59 -5.74 2.04
CA ILE A 50 -5.97 -4.50 1.59
C ILE A 50 -7.07 -3.55 1.09
N ASN A 51 -7.29 -2.45 1.79
CA ASN A 51 -8.33 -1.49 1.44
C ASN A 51 -7.80 -0.37 0.54
N CYS A 52 -6.52 -0.03 0.69
CA CYS A 52 -5.90 1.03 -0.11
C CYS A 52 -4.42 0.75 -0.37
N ILE A 53 -3.95 1.20 -1.54
CA ILE A 53 -2.56 1.08 -1.99
C ILE A 53 -2.13 2.42 -2.60
N MET A 54 -0.90 2.82 -2.32
CA MET A 54 -0.29 3.99 -2.94
C MET A 54 1.19 3.73 -3.22
N PHE A 55 1.61 3.92 -4.46
CA PHE A 55 3.04 3.95 -4.80
C PHE A 55 3.71 5.17 -4.19
N SER A 56 4.96 5.00 -3.78
CA SER A 56 5.79 6.13 -3.45
C SER A 56 6.05 7.01 -4.67
N LYS A 57 6.38 8.30 -4.46
CA LYS A 57 6.60 9.23 -5.58
C LYS A 57 7.75 8.82 -6.51
N ASP A 58 8.74 8.10 -6.00
CA ASP A 58 9.86 7.55 -6.76
C ASP A 58 9.57 6.14 -7.33
N ASN A 59 8.36 5.61 -7.13
CA ASN A 59 7.91 4.28 -7.52
C ASN A 59 8.74 3.11 -6.97
N LYS A 60 9.55 3.31 -5.91
CA LYS A 60 10.39 2.26 -5.31
C LYS A 60 9.74 1.57 -4.13
N GLN A 61 8.73 2.18 -3.54
CA GLN A 61 8.07 1.70 -2.34
C GLN A 61 6.55 1.70 -2.52
N LEU A 62 5.88 0.98 -1.63
CA LEU A 62 4.43 0.83 -1.63
C LEU A 62 3.88 1.03 -0.23
N PHE A 63 2.97 1.99 -0.07
CA PHE A 63 2.15 2.12 1.12
C PHE A 63 0.86 1.32 0.97
N THR A 64 0.48 0.62 2.02
CA THR A 64 -0.69 -0.27 2.03
C THR A 64 -1.47 -0.04 3.32
N GLY A 65 -2.78 0.16 3.22
CA GLY A 65 -3.67 0.26 4.38
C GLY A 65 -4.64 -0.92 4.40
N SER A 66 -4.87 -1.46 5.59
CA SER A 66 -5.59 -2.72 5.77
C SER A 66 -6.73 -2.64 6.79
N THR A 67 -7.58 -3.65 6.73
CA THR A 67 -8.66 -3.93 7.68
C THR A 67 -8.11 -4.26 9.08
N ASP A 68 -6.85 -4.65 9.21
CA ASP A 68 -6.16 -4.80 10.50
C ASP A 68 -5.84 -3.47 11.23
N GLY A 69 -6.17 -2.33 10.62
CA GLY A 69 -5.90 -1.00 11.18
C GLY A 69 -4.45 -0.55 11.04
N LEU A 70 -3.62 -1.29 10.30
CA LEU A 70 -2.23 -0.97 10.08
C LEU A 70 -2.02 -0.34 8.70
N ILE A 71 -1.01 0.52 8.65
CA ILE A 71 -0.40 0.94 7.39
C ILE A 71 1.00 0.34 7.35
N ARG A 72 1.37 -0.25 6.21
CA ARG A 72 2.72 -0.78 6.00
C ARG A 72 3.38 -0.13 4.79
N LEU A 73 4.69 0.06 4.89
CA LEU A 73 5.55 0.51 3.81
C LEU A 73 6.42 -0.66 3.37
N HIS A 74 6.38 -0.99 2.09
CA HIS A 74 7.15 -2.09 1.51
C HIS A 74 8.16 -1.57 0.49
N SER A 75 9.33 -2.20 0.43
CA SER A 75 10.30 -2.01 -0.64
C SER A 75 9.94 -2.90 -1.83
N LEU A 76 9.79 -2.32 -3.02
CA LEU A 76 9.56 -3.09 -4.24
C LEU A 76 10.85 -3.73 -4.77
N THR A 77 12.01 -3.23 -4.36
CA THR A 77 13.32 -3.79 -4.75
C THR A 77 13.65 -5.04 -3.95
N SER A 78 13.47 -5.01 -2.62
CA SER A 78 13.81 -6.14 -1.75
C SER A 78 12.63 -7.04 -1.40
N GLY A 79 11.38 -6.57 -1.61
CA GLY A 79 10.17 -7.29 -1.19
C GLY A 79 9.88 -7.21 0.31
N ASN A 80 10.74 -6.58 1.10
CA ASN A 80 10.61 -6.52 2.55
C ASN A 80 9.70 -5.38 3.01
N MET A 81 9.00 -5.60 4.13
CA MET A 81 8.38 -4.52 4.90
C MET A 81 9.48 -3.64 5.52
N LEU A 82 9.40 -2.33 5.27
CA LEU A 82 10.35 -1.34 5.78
C LEU A 82 9.85 -0.69 7.07
N LYS A 83 8.55 -0.40 7.15
CA LYS A 83 7.95 0.32 8.28
C LYS A 83 6.50 -0.10 8.46
N GLN A 84 6.06 -0.12 9.72
CA GLN A 84 4.66 -0.28 10.10
C GLN A 84 4.23 0.96 10.89
N PHE A 85 3.06 1.49 10.57
CA PHE A 85 2.45 2.61 11.28
C PHE A 85 1.29 2.08 12.10
N CYS A 86 1.45 2.13 13.42
CA CYS A 86 0.45 1.69 14.40
C CYS A 86 -0.26 2.91 14.97
N GLY A 87 -1.59 2.84 15.12
CA GLY A 87 -2.34 3.87 15.84
C GLY A 87 -3.80 4.00 15.44
N HIS A 88 -4.20 3.52 14.27
CA HIS A 88 -5.62 3.34 13.96
C HIS A 88 -6.15 2.12 14.71
N THR A 89 -7.37 2.22 15.24
CA THR A 89 -8.02 1.14 16.01
C THR A 89 -9.09 0.39 15.20
N SER A 90 -9.27 0.78 13.93
CA SER A 90 -10.17 0.15 12.97
C SER A 90 -9.63 0.31 11.55
N PHE A 91 -10.39 -0.12 10.55
CA PHE A 91 -9.95 -0.30 9.18
C PHE A 91 -9.36 0.98 8.61
N VAL A 92 -8.19 0.89 7.97
CA VAL A 92 -7.65 2.00 7.19
C VAL A 92 -8.37 2.02 5.85
N ASN A 93 -9.12 3.08 5.59
CA ASN A 93 -9.98 3.17 4.41
C ASN A 93 -9.28 3.80 3.22
N SER A 94 -8.43 4.80 3.48
CA SER A 94 -7.70 5.51 2.44
C SER A 94 -6.40 6.09 2.97
N ILE A 95 -5.43 6.25 2.07
CA ILE A 95 -4.14 6.87 2.30
C ILE A 95 -3.81 7.83 1.15
N CYS A 96 -3.17 8.94 1.46
CA CYS A 96 -2.65 9.88 0.45
C CYS A 96 -1.38 10.58 0.93
N TYR A 97 -0.65 11.17 -0.01
CA TYR A 97 0.45 12.07 0.32
C TYR A 97 -0.08 13.41 0.81
N ALA A 98 0.55 13.96 1.84
CA ALA A 98 0.47 15.39 2.11
C ALA A 98 1.29 16.18 1.06
N ASP A 99 0.91 17.43 0.83
CA ASP A 99 1.57 18.32 -0.13
C ASP A 99 3.02 18.69 0.28
N ASP A 100 3.38 18.50 1.54
CA ASP A 100 4.74 18.70 2.06
C ASP A 100 5.74 17.60 1.64
N PHE A 101 5.27 16.55 0.98
CA PHE A 101 6.06 15.43 0.46
C PHE A 101 6.84 14.62 1.49
N HIS A 102 6.59 14.85 2.77
CA HIS A 102 7.24 14.16 3.87
C HIS A 102 6.26 13.40 4.75
N ASN A 103 4.98 13.70 4.62
CA ASN A 103 3.94 13.09 5.41
C ASN A 103 2.97 12.25 4.56
N LEU A 104 2.48 11.19 5.19
CA LEU A 104 1.36 10.39 4.76
C LEU A 104 0.14 10.81 5.56
N VAL A 105 -1.02 10.92 4.93
CA VAL A 105 -2.30 11.09 5.61
C VAL A 105 -3.11 9.82 5.43
N SER A 106 -3.79 9.39 6.49
CA SER A 106 -4.70 8.24 6.45
C SER A 106 -6.03 8.56 7.10
N SER A 107 -7.08 7.88 6.62
CA SER A 107 -8.41 7.90 7.22
C SER A 107 -8.81 6.49 7.64
N SER A 108 -9.58 6.37 8.72
CA SER A 108 -9.99 5.09 9.27
C SER A 108 -11.45 5.08 9.72
N SER A 109 -12.01 3.87 9.77
CA SER A 109 -13.32 3.59 10.38
C SER A 109 -13.35 3.85 11.89
N ASP A 110 -12.20 4.14 12.52
CA ASP A 110 -12.14 4.61 13.91
C ASP A 110 -12.59 6.07 14.10
N GLY A 111 -12.98 6.74 13.00
CA GLY A 111 -13.45 8.12 13.01
C GLY A 111 -12.33 9.16 13.00
N THR A 112 -11.08 8.74 12.79
CA THR A 112 -9.91 9.64 12.82
C THR A 112 -9.21 9.76 11.48
N VAL A 113 -8.57 10.91 11.30
CA VAL A 113 -7.54 11.16 10.29
C VAL A 113 -6.19 11.28 11.01
N LYS A 114 -5.16 10.61 10.51
CA LYS A 114 -3.81 10.65 11.08
C LYS A 114 -2.79 11.09 10.05
N ILE A 115 -1.76 11.80 10.54
CA ILE A 115 -0.62 12.26 9.75
C ILE A 115 0.62 11.52 10.24
N TRP A 116 1.39 10.96 9.32
CA TRP A 116 2.55 10.13 9.62
C TRP A 116 3.78 10.68 8.92
N SER A 117 4.86 10.87 9.69
CA SER A 117 6.17 11.18 9.10
C SER A 117 6.76 9.95 8.40
N ILE A 118 7.04 10.12 7.11
CA ILE A 118 7.64 9.11 6.24
C ILE A 118 9.17 9.12 6.35
N LYS A 119 9.77 10.21 6.86
CA LYS A 119 11.22 10.29 7.02
C LYS A 119 11.70 9.14 7.93
N ASN A 120 12.78 8.50 7.51
CA ASN A 120 13.61 7.75 8.44
C ASN A 120 14.29 8.82 9.30
N ASN A 121 14.01 8.81 10.60
CA ASN A 121 14.99 9.36 11.52
C ASN A 121 16.12 8.35 11.49
N ASP A 122 17.23 8.74 10.88
CA ASP A 122 18.50 8.02 10.99
C ASP A 122 18.93 7.91 12.47
#